data_AF-A0ABD0Z5E0-F1
#
_entry.id   AF-A0ABD0Z5E0-F1
#
_cell.length_a   1.000
_cell.length_b   1.000
_cell.length_c   1.000
_cell.angle_alpha   90.00
_cell.angle_beta   90.00
_cell.angle_gamma   90.00
#
_symmetry.space_group_name_H-M   'P 1'
#
loop_
_entity.id
_entity.type
_entity.pdbx_description
1 polymer ?
#
loop_
_entity_poly.entity_id
_entity_poly.type
_entity_poly.pdbx_seq_one_letter_code
_entity_poly.pdbx_strand_id
1 'polypeptide(L)'
;MPSSCCLCSGFDETREHLLLTCTYSEQLWRLVQIRLRLTPCIFYTWSSLHAWTNLKTDSAPPILRKLAAQAAIYHLWKQRNNILHNKIDVPPTVLFKELDRVMCNTISARRNRKQFRNLMVLWIR
;
A
#
# COMPACT_ATOMS: atom_id res chain seq x y z
N MET A 1 -13.20 -11.84 20.74
CA MET A 1 -12.51 -11.28 19.56
C MET A 1 -11.06 -11.12 19.97
N PRO A 2 -10.05 -11.57 19.20
CA PRO A 2 -8.67 -11.30 19.59
C PRO A 2 -8.52 -9.78 19.67
N SER A 3 -8.18 -9.26 20.85
CA SER A 3 -7.96 -7.82 21.02
C SER A 3 -6.71 -7.40 20.25
N SER A 4 -5.73 -8.30 20.15
CA SER A 4 -4.48 -8.11 19.44
C SER A 4 -4.59 -8.19 17.91
N CYS A 5 -3.80 -7.36 17.24
CA CYS A 5 -3.62 -7.31 15.79
C CYS A 5 -3.16 -8.66 15.24
N CYS A 6 -3.91 -9.22 14.30
CA CYS A 6 -3.59 -10.52 13.71
C CYS A 6 -2.32 -10.52 12.83
N LEU A 7 -1.83 -9.35 12.41
CA LEU A 7 -0.63 -9.23 11.56
C LEU A 7 0.68 -9.20 12.36
N CYS A 8 0.71 -8.56 13.53
CA CYS A 8 1.93 -8.38 14.32
C CYS A 8 1.85 -8.99 15.72
N SER A 9 0.66 -9.31 16.20
CA SER A 9 0.38 -9.81 17.56
C SER A 9 0.86 -8.92 18.72
N GLY A 10 1.35 -7.70 18.45
CA GLY A 10 2.02 -6.85 19.45
C GLY A 10 1.17 -5.74 20.06
N PHE A 11 0.08 -5.33 19.42
CA PHE A 11 -0.81 -4.25 19.88
C PHE A 11 -2.26 -4.59 19.57
N ASP A 12 -3.20 -3.87 20.18
CA ASP A 12 -4.61 -4.04 19.87
C ASP A 12 -4.94 -3.65 18.42
N GLU A 13 -5.83 -4.41 17.78
CA GLU A 13 -6.26 -4.16 16.41
C GLU A 13 -7.17 -2.92 16.35
N THR A 14 -6.62 -1.81 15.88
CA THR A 14 -7.39 -0.63 15.44
C THR A 14 -7.24 -0.45 13.93
N ARG A 15 -8.11 0.34 13.31
CA ARG A 15 -8.02 0.65 11.88
C ARG A 15 -6.68 1.33 11.55
N GLU A 16 -6.29 2.30 12.36
CA GLU A 16 -5.03 3.05 12.23
C GLU A 16 -3.83 2.12 12.41
N HIS A 17 -3.86 1.25 13.42
CA HIS A 17 -2.80 0.27 13.61
C HIS A 17 -2.71 -0.69 12.43
N LEU A 18 -3.80 -1.39 12.13
CA LEU A 18 -3.84 -2.41 11.09
C LEU A 18 -3.36 -1.89 9.74
N LEU A 19 -3.76 -0.68 9.35
CA LEU A 19 -3.51 -0.18 8.00
C LEU A 19 -2.29 0.74 7.88
N LEU A 20 -1.81 1.33 8.98
CA LEU A 20 -0.76 2.35 8.93
C LEU A 20 0.44 2.01 9.82
N THR A 21 0.24 1.81 11.13
CA THR A 21 1.35 1.74 12.11
C THR A 21 1.76 0.32 12.53
N CYS A 22 1.06 -0.72 12.08
CA CYS A 22 1.46 -2.10 12.27
C CYS A 22 2.80 -2.36 11.59
N THR A 23 3.69 -3.10 12.25
CA THR A 23 5.04 -3.43 11.73
C THR A 23 4.99 -4.18 10.39
N TYR A 24 3.95 -5.00 10.17
CA TYR A 24 3.69 -5.63 8.88
C TYR A 24 3.33 -4.59 7.81
N SER A 25 2.41 -3.68 8.14
CA SER A 25 1.90 -2.65 7.23
C SER A 25 2.96 -1.61 6.90
N GLU A 26 3.79 -1.21 7.86
CA GLU A 26 4.93 -0.33 7.67
C GLU A 26 5.91 -0.90 6.65
N GLN A 27 6.21 -2.20 6.71
CA GLN A 27 7.07 -2.87 5.73
C GLN A 27 6.48 -2.79 4.32
N LEU A 28 5.18 -3.05 4.17
CA LEU A 28 4.52 -2.90 2.86
C LEU A 28 4.58 -1.46 2.36
N TRP A 29 4.27 -0.48 3.21
CA TRP A 29 4.35 0.95 2.86
C TRP A 29 5.77 1.36 2.47
N ARG A 30 6.79 0.84 3.16
CA ARG A 30 8.19 1.07 2.80
C ARG A 30 8.51 0.54 1.41
N LEU A 31 8.08 -0.68 1.07
CA LEU A 31 8.25 -1.24 -0.27
C LEU A 31 7.54 -0.41 -1.35
N VAL A 32 6.31 0.05 -1.08
CA VAL A 32 5.57 0.93 -1.97
C VAL A 32 6.28 2.27 -2.17
N GLN A 33 6.80 2.88 -1.11
CA GLN A 33 7.53 4.16 -1.20
C GLN A 33 8.86 4.02 -1.96
N ILE A 34 9.59 2.93 -1.72
CA ILE A 34 10.80 2.59 -2.48
C ILE A 34 10.46 2.42 -3.97
N ARG A 35 9.37 1.71 -4.30
CA ARG A 35 8.90 1.54 -5.69
C ARG A 35 8.57 2.87 -6.36
N LEU A 36 8.06 3.83 -5.60
CA LEU A 36 7.79 5.20 -6.05
C LEU A 36 9.02 6.12 -6.04
N ARG A 37 10.20 5.60 -5.65
CA ARG A 37 11.46 6.35 -5.50
C ARG A 37 11.30 7.54 -4.55
N LEU A 38 10.62 7.31 -3.44
CA LEU A 38 10.44 8.28 -2.36
C LEU A 38 11.26 7.85 -1.16
N THR A 39 11.72 8.83 -0.37
CA THR A 39 12.27 8.56 0.96
C THR A 39 11.16 7.98 1.83
N PRO A 40 11.31 6.77 2.38
CA PRO A 40 10.27 6.16 3.20
C PRO A 40 9.95 7.01 4.43
N CYS A 41 8.68 7.23 4.68
CA CYS A 41 8.15 7.77 5.92
C CYS A 41 7.12 6.81 6.54
N ILE A 42 6.87 6.98 7.83
CA ILE A 42 5.86 6.23 8.58
C ILE A 42 4.56 7.04 8.57
N PHE A 43 3.43 6.37 8.30
CA PHE A 43 2.11 6.98 8.42
C PHE A 43 1.55 6.71 9.81
N TYR A 44 1.36 7.77 10.61
CA TYR A 44 0.76 7.64 11.94
C TYR A 44 -0.75 7.87 11.93
N THR A 45 -1.26 8.62 10.95
CA THR A 45 -2.67 9.01 10.87
C THR A 45 -3.19 8.98 9.45
N TRP A 46 -4.51 8.86 9.29
CA TRP A 46 -5.19 8.99 8.00
C TRP A 46 -4.92 10.35 7.34
N SER A 47 -4.83 11.41 8.13
CA SER A 47 -4.48 12.74 7.63
C SER A 47 -3.07 12.77 7.03
N SER A 48 -2.10 12.09 7.64
CA SER A 48 -0.73 11.98 7.11
C SER A 48 -0.68 11.22 5.77
N LEU A 49 -1.40 10.10 5.67
CA LEU A 49 -1.53 9.35 4.43
C LEU A 49 -2.23 10.19 3.35
N HIS A 50 -3.33 10.84 3.70
CA HIS A 50 -4.08 11.69 2.77
C HIS A 50 -3.22 12.85 2.25
N ALA A 51 -2.51 13.55 3.13
CA ALA A 51 -1.56 14.60 2.74
C ALA A 51 -0.49 14.04 1.79
N TRP A 52 0.11 12.90 2.11
CA TRP A 52 1.10 12.23 1.27
C TRP A 52 0.58 11.90 -0.13
N THR A 53 -0.69 11.49 -0.27
CA THR A 53 -1.29 11.19 -1.59
C THR A 53 -1.50 12.42 -2.48
N ASN A 54 -1.53 13.62 -1.90
CA ASN A 54 -1.73 14.87 -2.63
C ASN A 54 -0.41 15.57 -2.99
N LEU A 55 0.71 15.15 -2.39
CA LEU A 55 2.04 15.64 -2.75
C LEU A 55 2.40 15.24 -4.19
N LYS A 56 3.17 16.11 -4.85
CA LYS A 56 3.67 15.91 -6.21
C LYS A 56 5.20 15.91 -6.20
N THR A 57 5.75 14.91 -6.87
CA THR A 57 7.19 14.77 -7.18
C THR A 57 7.31 14.28 -8.62
N ASP A 58 8.47 14.44 -9.24
CA ASP A 58 8.70 13.99 -10.63
C ASP A 58 8.58 12.47 -10.80
N SER A 59 8.97 11.70 -9.78
CA SER A 59 8.85 10.24 -9.76
C SER A 59 7.44 9.76 -9.41
N ALA A 60 6.74 10.45 -8.49
CA ALA A 60 5.45 10.03 -7.96
C ALA A 60 4.40 11.15 -7.98
N PRO A 61 3.65 11.33 -9.09
CA PRO A 61 2.56 12.28 -9.16
C PRO A 61 1.37 11.83 -8.27
N PRO A 62 0.47 12.76 -7.87
CA PRO A 62 -0.63 12.45 -6.95
C PRO A 62 -1.50 11.26 -7.38
N ILE A 63 -1.80 11.12 -8.67
CA ILE A 63 -2.59 9.99 -9.18
C ILE A 63 -1.91 8.65 -8.92
N LEU A 64 -0.58 8.57 -9.07
CA LEU A 64 0.16 7.34 -8.84
C LEU A 64 0.20 6.99 -7.35
N ARG A 65 0.41 8.00 -6.49
CA ARG A 65 0.37 7.84 -5.03
C ARG A 65 -1.01 7.38 -4.56
N LYS A 66 -2.09 7.94 -5.11
CA LYS A 66 -3.48 7.54 -4.80
C LYS A 66 -3.76 6.10 -5.20
N LEU A 67 -3.35 5.68 -6.40
CA LEU A 67 -3.49 4.29 -6.84
C LEU A 67 -2.71 3.33 -5.93
N ALA A 68 -1.45 3.67 -5.61
CA ALA A 68 -0.63 2.87 -4.72
C ALA A 68 -1.21 2.78 -3.31
N ALA A 69 -1.75 3.88 -2.77
CA ALA A 69 -2.41 3.88 -1.48
C ALA A 69 -3.69 3.02 -1.46
N GLN A 70 -4.52 3.13 -2.50
CA GLN A 70 -5.71 2.29 -2.65
C GLN A 70 -5.34 0.80 -2.71
N ALA A 71 -4.34 0.45 -3.51
CA ALA A 71 -3.87 -0.93 -3.63
C ALA A 71 -3.30 -1.45 -2.30
N ALA A 72 -2.45 -0.67 -1.61
CA ALA A 72 -1.88 -1.05 -0.32
C ALA A 72 -2.96 -1.28 0.74
N ILE A 73 -3.91 -0.36 0.91
CA ILE A 73 -5.02 -0.50 1.86
C ILE A 73 -5.83 -1.76 1.55
N TYR A 74 -6.18 -1.98 0.28
CA TYR A 74 -6.93 -3.17 -0.13
C TYR A 74 -6.18 -4.46 0.19
N HIS A 75 -4.88 -4.54 -0.14
CA HIS A 75 -4.08 -5.74 0.10
C HIS A 75 -3.82 -6.01 1.59
N LEU A 76 -3.65 -4.97 2.42
CA LEU A 76 -3.56 -5.13 3.88
C LEU A 76 -4.86 -5.65 4.47
N TRP A 77 -6.00 -5.08 4.07
CA TRP A 77 -7.31 -5.57 4.50
C TRP A 77 -7.56 -7.02 4.04
N LYS A 78 -7.21 -7.33 2.78
CA LYS A 78 -7.29 -8.69 2.23
C LYS A 78 -6.43 -9.66 3.05
N GLN A 79 -5.20 -9.29 3.38
CA GLN A 79 -4.29 -10.14 4.15
C GLN A 79 -4.80 -10.39 5.57
N ARG A 80 -5.31 -9.36 6.25
CA ARG A 80 -5.98 -9.50 7.55
C ARG A 80 -7.12 -10.53 7.49
N ASN A 81 -7.97 -10.44 6.47
CA ASN A 81 -9.04 -11.43 6.30
C ASN A 81 -8.52 -12.83 5.97
N ASN A 82 -7.43 -12.93 5.20
CA ASN A 82 -6.79 -14.20 4.86
C ASN A 82 -6.27 -14.92 6.12
N ILE A 83 -5.68 -14.18 7.06
CA ILE A 83 -5.25 -14.72 8.35
C ILE A 83 -6.45 -15.14 9.18
N LEU A 84 -7.50 -14.31 9.27
CA LEU A 84 -8.64 -14.62 10.13
C LEU A 84 -9.45 -15.83 9.66
N HIS A 85 -9.73 -15.89 8.36
CA HIS A 85 -10.64 -16.89 7.78
C HIS A 85 -9.93 -18.11 7.21
N ASN A 86 -8.74 -17.94 6.64
CA ASN A 86 -8.02 -19.02 5.95
C ASN A 86 -6.77 -19.49 6.70
N LYS A 87 -6.36 -18.78 7.77
CA LYS A 87 -5.12 -19.04 8.51
C LYS A 87 -3.86 -18.97 7.64
N ILE A 88 -3.91 -18.18 6.56
CA ILE A 88 -2.79 -18.01 5.64
C ILE A 88 -2.11 -16.68 5.96
N ASP A 89 -0.87 -16.77 6.44
CA ASP A 89 0.01 -15.62 6.59
C ASP A 89 0.98 -15.53 5.40
N VAL A 90 1.08 -14.34 4.80
CA VAL A 90 1.86 -14.06 3.60
C VAL A 90 2.82 -12.94 3.95
N PRO A 91 4.13 -13.07 3.67
CA PRO A 91 5.08 -12.00 3.98
C PRO A 91 4.78 -10.69 3.20
N PRO A 92 5.12 -9.50 3.75
CA PRO A 92 4.92 -8.22 3.08
C PRO A 92 5.53 -8.14 1.68
N THR A 93 6.65 -8.82 1.45
CA THR A 93 7.33 -8.89 0.14
C THR A 93 6.53 -9.66 -0.91
N VAL A 94 5.83 -10.73 -0.50
CA VAL A 94 4.96 -11.50 -1.40
C VAL A 94 3.68 -10.72 -1.67
N LEU A 95 3.09 -10.11 -0.63
CA LEU A 95 1.93 -9.23 -0.79
C LEU A 95 2.24 -8.03 -1.71
N PHE A 96 3.46 -7.48 -1.63
CA PHE A 96 3.93 -6.43 -2.53
C PHE A 96 4.00 -6.87 -3.99
N LYS A 97 4.38 -8.13 -4.29
CA LYS A 97 4.35 -8.65 -5.68
C LYS A 97 2.93 -8.69 -6.23
N GLU A 98 1.94 -9.05 -5.40
CA GLU A 98 0.53 -8.99 -5.81
C GLU A 98 0.11 -7.54 -6.10
N LEU A 99 0.46 -6.61 -5.21
CA LEU A 99 0.20 -5.19 -5.36
C LEU A 99 0.82 -4.63 -6.63
N ASP A 100 2.09 -4.95 -6.91
CA ASP A 100 2.81 -4.51 -8.12
C ASP A 100 2.10 -4.99 -9.40
N ARG A 101 1.65 -6.25 -9.42
CA ARG A 101 0.84 -6.78 -10.53
C ARG A 101 -0.48 -6.02 -10.70
N VAL A 102 -1.18 -5.74 -9.59
CA VAL A 102 -2.44 -4.96 -9.63
C VAL A 102 -2.21 -3.55 -10.13
N MET A 103 -1.12 -2.89 -9.72
CA MET A 103 -0.74 -1.56 -10.19
C MET A 103 -0.46 -1.57 -11.70
N CYS A 104 0.36 -2.50 -12.18
CA CYS A 104 0.64 -2.67 -13.61
C CYS A 104 -0.65 -2.91 -14.42
N ASN A 105 -1.53 -3.79 -13.97
CA ASN A 105 -2.81 -4.07 -14.62
C ASN A 105 -3.72 -2.83 -14.63
N THR A 106 -3.82 -2.14 -13.50
CA THR A 106 -4.65 -0.94 -13.31
C THR A 106 -4.22 0.21 -14.22
N ILE A 107 -2.91 0.41 -14.36
CA ILE A 107 -2.32 1.42 -15.24
C ILE A 107 -2.54 1.02 -16.70
N SER A 108 -2.24 -0.23 -17.06
CA SER A 108 -2.39 -0.74 -18.44
C SER A 108 -3.82 -0.64 -18.94
N ALA A 109 -4.80 -1.05 -18.12
CA ALA A 109 -6.22 -0.98 -18.44
C ALA A 109 -6.71 0.45 -18.71
N ARG A 110 -6.01 1.47 -18.20
CA ARG A 110 -6.37 2.89 -18.33
C ARG A 110 -5.38 3.70 -19.16
N ARG A 111 -4.45 3.05 -19.89
CA ARG A 111 -3.34 3.70 -20.63
C ARG A 111 -3.79 4.80 -21.60
N ASN A 112 -5.00 4.69 -22.15
CA ASN A 112 -5.54 5.67 -23.11
C ASN A 112 -5.96 6.99 -22.46
N ARG A 113 -6.15 7.03 -21.13
CA ARG A 113 -6.47 8.26 -20.39
C ARG A 113 -5.21 9.12 -20.29
N LYS A 114 -5.31 10.43 -20.61
CA LYS A 114 -4.16 11.37 -20.58
C LYS A 114 -3.33 11.28 -19.29
N GLN A 115 -4.01 11.21 -18.14
CA GLN A 115 -3.42 11.09 -16.80
C GLN A 115 -2.63 9.78 -16.55
N PHE A 116 -2.81 8.74 -17.36
CA PHE A 116 -2.18 7.42 -17.18
C PHE A 116 -0.98 7.17 -18.12
N ARG A 117 -0.78 8.00 -19.16
CA ARG A 117 0.20 7.75 -20.24
C ARG A 117 1.62 7.44 -19.75
N ASN A 118 2.07 8.13 -18.71
CA ASN A 118 3.44 8.00 -18.19
C ASN A 118 3.53 7.20 -16.89
N LEU A 119 2.40 6.75 -16.31
CA LEU A 119 2.41 6.14 -14.99
C LEU A 119 3.11 4.78 -14.96
N MET A 120 3.01 4.00 -16.04
CA MET A 120 3.68 2.70 -16.10
C MET A 120 5.20 2.86 -16.04
N VAL A 121 5.70 3.84 -16.79
CA VAL A 121 7.12 4.17 -16.82
C VAL A 121 7.58 4.66 -15.45
N LEU A 122 6.77 5.46 -14.75
CA LEU A 122 7.08 5.90 -13.39
C LEU A 122 7.03 4.76 -12.36
N TRP A 123 6.19 3.73 -12.57
CA TRP A 123 6.02 2.61 -11.64
C TRP A 123 7.07 1.51 -11.80
N ILE A 124 7.43 1.12 -13.03
CA ILE A 124 8.34 -0.01 -13.29
C ILE A 124 9.81 0.34 -13.07
N ARG A 125 10.14 1.62 -13.15
CA ARG A 125 11.48 2.20 -13.19
C ARG A 125 12.40 1.85 -12.02
#